data_AF-A0A6B0XBQ1-F1
#
_entry.id   AF-A0A6B0XBQ1-F1
#
_cell.length_a   1.000
_cell.length_b   1.000
_cell.length_c   1.000
_cell.angle_alpha   90.00
_cell.angle_beta   90.00
_cell.angle_gamma   90.00
#
_symmetry.space_group_name_H-M   'P 1'
#
loop_
_entity.id
_entity.type
_entity.pdbx_description
1 polymer ?
#
loop_
_entity_poly.entity_id
_entity_poly.type
_entity_poly.pdbx_seq_one_letter_code
_entity_poly.pdbx_strand_id
1 'polypeptide(L)'
;MKMRAISLFVAVAVLAGCDDPPTAELDAAKQALDSARDADADRFAASEYSTAQRAYSEAETTTKTEDERFFLFKDFEQARAQIADAKSKATQAESAAQAEKKRQRESAEAMIAAAHDAITAAYTSLEEAPAGKGTEADIEELRVELSTADADLDAAEAAVDSEHFSDAESLAESADLKATEVADGVIVAVDRYHALVEEMRPWYERF
;
A
#
# COMPACT_ATOMS: atom_id res chain seq x y z
N MET A 1 -21.31 -87.29 -31.98
CA MET A 1 -20.41 -87.11 -30.81
C MET A 1 -20.17 -85.62 -30.65
N LYS A 2 -20.83 -84.99 -29.69
CA LYS A 2 -20.25 -84.47 -28.42
C LYS A 2 -19.54 -83.11 -28.56
N MET A 3 -20.35 -82.05 -28.38
CA MET A 3 -20.23 -80.95 -27.39
C MET A 3 -18.85 -80.42 -26.97
N ARG A 4 -18.79 -79.07 -26.86
CA ARG A 4 -17.91 -78.17 -26.04
C ARG A 4 -17.07 -77.24 -26.93
N ALA A 5 -16.92 -75.94 -26.67
CA ALA A 5 -17.16 -75.14 -25.48
C ALA A 5 -17.54 -73.69 -25.86
N ILE A 6 -18.50 -73.13 -25.13
CA ILE A 6 -18.79 -71.69 -25.08
C ILE A 6 -17.65 -71.06 -24.27
N SER A 7 -16.75 -70.35 -24.94
CA SER A 7 -15.71 -69.56 -24.28
C SER A 7 -16.26 -68.15 -24.11
N LEU A 8 -16.79 -67.88 -22.92
CA LEU A 8 -17.25 -66.57 -22.48
C LEU A 8 -16.01 -65.71 -22.19
N PHE A 9 -15.46 -65.07 -23.22
CA PHE A 9 -14.47 -64.02 -23.06
C PHE A 9 -15.21 -62.79 -22.52
N VAL A 10 -15.21 -62.61 -21.21
CA VAL A 10 -15.58 -61.35 -20.56
C VAL A 10 -14.51 -60.34 -20.93
N ALA A 11 -14.77 -59.58 -21.99
CA ALA A 11 -14.04 -58.36 -22.27
C ALA A 11 -14.40 -57.35 -21.18
N VAL A 12 -13.58 -57.26 -20.14
CA VAL A 12 -13.58 -56.09 -19.25
C VAL A 12 -13.05 -54.94 -20.10
N ALA A 13 -13.98 -54.21 -20.73
CA ALA A 13 -13.70 -52.90 -21.25
C ALA A 13 -13.46 -51.99 -20.04
N VAL A 14 -12.19 -51.86 -19.63
CA VAL A 14 -11.75 -50.76 -18.80
C VAL A 14 -11.90 -49.52 -19.67
N LEU A 15 -13.06 -48.87 -19.58
CA LEU A 15 -13.24 -47.52 -20.07
C LEU A 15 -12.24 -46.66 -19.32
N ALA A 16 -11.23 -46.20 -20.07
CA ALA A 16 -10.21 -45.28 -19.62
C ALA A 16 -10.89 -43.98 -19.16
N GLY A 17 -11.05 -43.83 -17.84
CA GLY A 17 -11.03 -42.52 -17.21
C GLY A 17 -9.58 -42.18 -16.91
N CYS A 18 -8.85 -41.66 -17.90
CA CYS A 18 -7.62 -40.90 -17.64
C CYS A 18 -8.05 -39.53 -17.11
N ASP A 19 -8.59 -39.47 -15.89
CA ASP A 19 -8.67 -38.22 -15.16
C ASP A 19 -7.32 -38.07 -14.47
N ASP A 20 -6.33 -37.64 -15.25
CA ASP A 20 -4.99 -37.40 -14.72
C ASP A 20 -5.04 -36.26 -13.70
N PRO A 21 -4.21 -36.30 -12.65
CA PRO A 21 -4.21 -35.26 -11.62
C PRO A 21 -4.05 -33.86 -12.24
N PRO A 22 -4.78 -32.83 -11.75
CA PRO A 22 -4.80 -31.46 -12.30
C PRO A 22 -3.52 -30.68 -11.99
N THR A 23 -2.37 -31.24 -12.34
CA THR A 23 -1.02 -30.71 -12.05
C THR A 23 -0.79 -29.36 -12.72
N ALA A 24 -1.15 -29.23 -14.00
CA ALA A 24 -0.98 -27.98 -14.73
C ALA A 24 -1.82 -26.84 -14.13
N GLU A 25 -3.05 -27.14 -13.70
CA GLU A 25 -3.92 -26.16 -13.04
C GLU A 25 -3.40 -25.79 -11.65
N LEU A 26 -2.91 -26.77 -10.89
CA LEU A 26 -2.31 -26.55 -9.58
C LEU A 26 -1.06 -25.65 -9.69
N ASP A 27 -0.17 -25.93 -10.64
CA ASP A 27 1.01 -25.11 -10.94
C ASP A 27 0.60 -23.69 -11.35
N ALA A 28 -0.44 -23.54 -12.17
CA ALA A 28 -0.97 -22.22 -12.54
C ALA A 28 -1.56 -21.46 -11.36
N ALA A 29 -2.21 -22.14 -10.41
CA ALA A 29 -2.70 -21.51 -9.17
C ALA A 29 -1.55 -21.11 -8.25
N LYS A 30 -0.48 -21.92 -8.19
CA LYS A 30 0.74 -21.59 -7.44
C LYS A 30 1.44 -20.37 -8.03
N GLN A 31 1.57 -20.33 -9.35
CA GLN A 31 2.12 -19.18 -10.06
C GLN A 31 1.31 -17.91 -9.79
N ALA A 32 -0.03 -17.99 -9.76
CA ALA A 32 -0.86 -16.83 -9.42
C ALA A 32 -0.63 -16.34 -7.98
N LEU A 33 -0.38 -17.23 -7.03
CA LEU A 33 0.03 -16.83 -5.67
C LEU A 33 1.39 -16.15 -5.65
N ASP A 34 2.35 -16.65 -6.44
CA ASP A 34 3.66 -16.01 -6.54
C ASP A 34 3.55 -14.62 -7.19
N SER A 35 2.75 -14.47 -8.26
CA SER A 35 2.44 -13.16 -8.85
C SER A 35 1.80 -12.20 -7.83
N ALA A 36 0.86 -12.67 -7.02
CA ALA A 36 0.24 -11.84 -5.97
C ALA A 36 1.29 -11.39 -4.93
N ARG A 37 2.19 -12.29 -4.54
CA ARG A 37 3.29 -11.96 -3.62
C ARG A 37 4.28 -10.97 -4.23
N ASP A 38 4.64 -11.16 -5.50
CA ASP A 38 5.53 -10.25 -6.24
C ASP A 38 4.91 -8.86 -6.41
N ALA A 39 3.57 -8.77 -6.36
CA ALA A 39 2.83 -7.52 -6.28
C ALA A 39 2.65 -6.98 -4.83
N ASP A 40 3.41 -7.50 -3.87
CA ASP A 40 3.37 -7.13 -2.44
C ASP A 40 2.00 -7.35 -1.77
N ALA A 41 1.22 -8.36 -2.22
CA ALA A 41 -0.10 -8.62 -1.63
C ALA A 41 -0.04 -9.07 -0.17
N ASP A 42 1.09 -9.54 0.33
CA ASP A 42 1.30 -9.79 1.77
C ASP A 42 1.35 -8.49 2.59
N ARG A 43 1.71 -7.36 1.98
CA ARG A 43 1.72 -6.03 2.60
C ARG A 43 0.43 -5.25 2.34
N PHE A 44 0.00 -5.17 1.08
CA PHE A 44 -1.09 -4.29 0.65
C PHE A 44 -2.46 -4.97 0.53
N ALA A 45 -2.52 -6.30 0.57
CA ALA A 45 -3.76 -7.07 0.49
C ALA A 45 -3.69 -8.33 1.37
N ALA A 46 -3.15 -8.19 2.59
CA ALA A 46 -2.73 -9.31 3.43
C ALA A 46 -3.88 -10.31 3.71
N SER A 47 -5.10 -9.81 3.86
CA SER A 47 -6.30 -10.60 4.10
C SER A 47 -6.67 -11.46 2.88
N GLU A 48 -6.68 -10.85 1.70
CA GLU A 48 -6.97 -11.47 0.41
C GLU A 48 -5.89 -12.49 0.08
N TYR A 49 -4.62 -12.14 0.26
CA TYR A 49 -3.48 -13.02 0.04
C TYR A 49 -3.48 -14.22 1.00
N SER A 50 -3.80 -14.03 2.28
CA SER A 50 -4.00 -15.12 3.24
C SER A 50 -5.15 -16.04 2.85
N THR A 51 -6.24 -15.46 2.32
CA THR A 51 -7.39 -16.23 1.83
C THR A 51 -7.03 -17.07 0.61
N ALA A 52 -6.26 -16.53 -0.33
CA ALA A 52 -5.75 -17.26 -1.48
C ALA A 52 -4.82 -18.42 -1.09
N GLN A 53 -3.89 -18.18 -0.15
CA GLN A 53 -2.97 -19.22 0.36
C GLN A 53 -3.72 -20.39 0.99
N ARG A 54 -4.76 -20.09 1.80
CA ARG A 54 -5.60 -21.12 2.42
C ARG A 54 -6.36 -21.93 1.37
N ALA A 55 -6.98 -21.26 0.40
CA ALA A 55 -7.69 -21.93 -0.70
C ALA A 55 -6.76 -22.84 -1.51
N TYR A 56 -5.54 -22.39 -1.82
CA TYR A 56 -4.54 -23.21 -2.50
C TYR A 56 -4.13 -24.44 -1.68
N SER A 57 -3.89 -24.27 -0.39
CA SER A 57 -3.48 -25.37 0.50
C SER A 57 -4.58 -26.43 0.63
N GLU A 58 -5.84 -26.00 0.67
CA GLU A 58 -7.00 -26.89 0.64
C GLU A 58 -7.08 -27.64 -0.70
N ALA A 59 -6.98 -26.93 -1.82
CA ALA A 59 -7.00 -27.52 -3.15
C ALA A 59 -5.88 -28.56 -3.36
N GLU A 60 -4.67 -28.25 -2.89
CA GLU A 60 -3.53 -29.16 -2.92
C GLU A 60 -3.78 -30.43 -2.08
N THR A 61 -4.36 -30.25 -0.88
CA THR A 61 -4.70 -31.37 0.01
C THR A 61 -5.77 -32.28 -0.58
N THR A 62 -6.83 -31.72 -1.17
CA THR A 62 -7.85 -32.48 -1.89
C THR A 62 -7.24 -33.24 -3.06
N THR A 63 -6.39 -32.58 -3.85
CA THR A 63 -5.71 -33.19 -5.00
C THR A 63 -4.87 -34.39 -4.57
N LYS A 64 -4.06 -34.26 -3.50
CA LYS A 64 -3.26 -35.36 -2.95
C LYS A 64 -4.13 -36.50 -2.44
N THR A 65 -5.20 -36.18 -1.72
CA THR A 65 -6.14 -37.18 -1.17
C THR A 65 -6.81 -37.98 -2.29
N GLU A 66 -7.25 -37.31 -3.36
CA GLU A 66 -7.82 -37.95 -4.54
C GLU A 66 -6.78 -38.79 -5.30
N ASP A 67 -5.53 -38.34 -5.38
CA ASP A 67 -4.47 -39.11 -6.03
C ASP A 67 -4.08 -40.39 -5.28
N GLU A 68 -4.26 -40.43 -3.95
CA GLU A 68 -4.06 -41.63 -3.13
C GLU A 68 -5.20 -42.65 -3.27
N ARG A 69 -6.36 -42.26 -3.80
CA ARG A 69 -7.49 -43.18 -4.00
C ARG A 69 -7.20 -44.23 -5.07
N PHE A 70 -7.84 -45.38 -4.93
CA PHE A 70 -7.72 -46.45 -5.92
C PHE A 70 -8.20 -45.96 -7.30
N PHE A 71 -7.42 -46.25 -8.36
CA PHE A 71 -7.58 -45.62 -9.67
C PHE A 71 -8.99 -45.70 -10.29
N LEU A 72 -9.79 -46.73 -9.97
CA LEU A 72 -11.18 -46.85 -10.43
C LEU A 72 -12.17 -45.91 -9.72
N PHE A 73 -11.74 -45.25 -8.64
CA PHE A 73 -12.56 -44.36 -7.81
C PHE A 73 -12.03 -42.93 -7.74
N LYS A 74 -10.93 -42.59 -8.42
CA LYS A 74 -10.41 -41.21 -8.46
C LYS A 74 -11.41 -40.27 -9.13
N ASP A 75 -11.61 -39.09 -8.55
CA ASP A 75 -12.43 -38.03 -9.12
C ASP A 75 -11.81 -36.68 -8.78
N PHE A 76 -11.26 -36.01 -9.79
CA PHE A 76 -10.59 -34.72 -9.58
C PHE A 76 -11.51 -33.51 -9.81
N GLU A 77 -12.82 -33.69 -10.00
CA GLU A 77 -13.74 -32.56 -10.27
C GLU A 77 -13.73 -31.53 -9.13
N GLN A 78 -13.82 -32.01 -7.88
CA GLN A 78 -13.74 -31.14 -6.70
C GLN A 78 -12.38 -30.43 -6.60
N ALA A 79 -11.29 -31.16 -6.83
CA ALA A 79 -9.95 -30.61 -6.82
C ALA A 79 -9.79 -29.51 -7.89
N ARG A 80 -10.24 -29.76 -9.12
CA ARG A 80 -10.22 -28.77 -10.22
C ARG A 80 -11.01 -27.51 -9.86
N ALA A 81 -12.18 -27.65 -9.24
CA ALA A 81 -12.98 -26.51 -8.79
C ALA A 81 -12.27 -25.69 -7.70
N GLN A 82 -11.67 -26.35 -6.70
CA GLN A 82 -10.91 -25.69 -5.64
C GLN A 82 -9.63 -25.02 -6.19
N ILE A 83 -8.94 -25.64 -7.14
CA ILE A 83 -7.76 -25.06 -7.81
C ILE A 83 -8.15 -23.78 -8.58
N ALA A 84 -9.26 -23.82 -9.32
CA ALA A 84 -9.75 -22.66 -10.06
C ALA A 84 -10.14 -21.50 -9.12
N ASP A 85 -10.77 -21.82 -7.99
CA ASP A 85 -11.10 -20.85 -6.94
C ASP A 85 -9.84 -20.27 -6.28
N ALA A 86 -8.84 -21.10 -5.95
CA ALA A 86 -7.56 -20.65 -5.40
C ALA A 86 -6.83 -19.70 -6.36
N LYS A 87 -6.78 -20.04 -7.65
CA LYS A 87 -6.22 -19.18 -8.70
C LYS A 87 -6.96 -17.84 -8.78
N SER A 88 -8.29 -17.87 -8.79
CA SER A 88 -9.12 -16.66 -8.82
C SER A 88 -8.86 -15.75 -7.61
N LYS A 89 -8.77 -16.33 -6.41
CA LYS A 89 -8.46 -15.58 -5.17
C LYS A 89 -7.05 -14.99 -5.20
N ALA A 90 -6.08 -15.70 -5.77
CA ALA A 90 -4.72 -15.18 -5.92
C ALA A 90 -4.68 -13.98 -6.89
N THR A 91 -5.34 -14.07 -8.04
CA THR A 91 -5.46 -12.92 -8.97
C THR A 91 -6.20 -11.73 -8.35
N GLN A 92 -7.22 -11.99 -7.52
CA GLN A 92 -7.90 -10.93 -6.77
C GLN A 92 -6.96 -10.27 -5.75
N ALA A 93 -6.14 -11.04 -5.02
CA ALA A 93 -5.15 -10.51 -4.09
C ALA A 93 -4.10 -9.64 -4.80
N GLU A 94 -3.61 -10.07 -5.96
CA GLU A 94 -2.71 -9.28 -6.80
C GLU A 94 -3.35 -7.93 -7.21
N SER A 95 -4.58 -7.98 -7.71
CA SER A 95 -5.30 -6.77 -8.14
C SER A 95 -5.60 -5.83 -6.97
N ALA A 96 -5.97 -6.38 -5.82
CA ALA A 96 -6.20 -5.62 -4.60
C ALA A 96 -4.93 -4.93 -4.11
N ALA A 97 -3.79 -5.64 -4.14
CA ALA A 97 -2.50 -5.09 -3.75
C ALA A 97 -2.09 -3.90 -4.64
N GLN A 98 -2.21 -4.04 -5.96
CA GLN A 98 -1.91 -2.97 -6.91
C GLN A 98 -2.83 -1.75 -6.72
N ALA A 99 -4.13 -1.98 -6.50
CA ALA A 99 -5.09 -0.93 -6.27
C ALA A 99 -4.81 -0.16 -4.96
N GLU A 100 -4.53 -0.89 -3.88
CA GLU A 100 -4.23 -0.30 -2.58
C GLU A 100 -2.89 0.44 -2.59
N LYS A 101 -1.86 -0.12 -3.23
CA LYS A 101 -0.56 0.53 -3.44
C LYS A 101 -0.71 1.87 -4.17
N LYS A 102 -1.52 1.90 -5.24
CA LYS A 102 -1.84 3.14 -5.96
C LYS A 102 -2.59 4.13 -5.07
N ARG A 103 -3.60 3.67 -4.33
CA ARG A 103 -4.40 4.53 -3.42
C ARG A 103 -3.53 5.19 -2.35
N GLN A 104 -2.66 4.41 -1.70
CA GLN A 104 -1.77 4.93 -0.65
C GLN A 104 -0.73 5.89 -1.22
N ARG A 105 -0.16 5.59 -2.40
CA ARG A 105 0.74 6.52 -3.10
C ARG A 105 0.06 7.85 -3.40
N GLU A 106 -1.13 7.83 -4.01
CA GLU A 106 -1.88 9.05 -4.35
C GLU A 106 -2.24 9.87 -3.10
N SER A 107 -2.57 9.19 -1.99
CA SER A 107 -2.83 9.83 -0.70
C SER A 107 -1.59 10.55 -0.16
N ALA A 108 -0.45 9.85 -0.10
CA ALA A 108 0.82 10.42 0.35
C ALA A 108 1.29 11.58 -0.54
N GLU A 109 1.22 11.43 -1.87
CA GLU A 109 1.59 12.48 -2.84
C GLU A 109 0.71 13.73 -2.69
N ALA A 110 -0.58 13.57 -2.38
CA ALA A 110 -1.47 14.70 -2.11
C ALA A 110 -1.10 15.45 -0.81
N MET A 111 -0.70 14.72 0.24
CA MET A 111 -0.26 15.33 1.50
C MET A 111 1.09 16.04 1.34
N ILE A 112 2.03 15.46 0.61
CA ILE A 112 3.32 16.08 0.26
C ILE A 112 3.09 17.39 -0.50
N ALA A 113 2.19 17.40 -1.49
CA ALA A 113 1.86 18.60 -2.24
C ALA A 113 1.28 19.70 -1.33
N ALA A 114 0.38 19.34 -0.40
CA ALA A 114 -0.17 20.29 0.57
C ALA A 114 0.90 20.87 1.49
N ALA A 115 1.77 20.02 2.04
CA ALA A 115 2.88 20.44 2.90
C ALA A 115 3.87 21.35 2.16
N HIS A 116 4.19 21.04 0.90
CA HIS A 116 5.02 21.89 0.05
C HIS A 116 4.40 23.28 -0.16
N ASP A 117 3.10 23.36 -0.43
CA ASP A 117 2.38 24.63 -0.58
C ASP A 117 2.38 25.44 0.73
N ALA A 118 2.18 24.78 1.88
CA ALA A 118 2.23 25.40 3.20
C ALA A 118 3.63 25.95 3.51
N ILE A 119 4.69 25.17 3.25
CA ILE A 119 6.09 25.59 3.42
C ILE A 119 6.40 26.81 2.54
N THR A 120 5.98 26.78 1.27
CA THR A 120 6.19 27.89 0.33
C THR A 120 5.50 29.18 0.82
N ALA A 121 4.27 29.06 1.33
CA ALA A 121 3.52 30.18 1.88
C ALA A 121 4.17 30.73 3.16
N ALA A 122 4.69 29.85 4.03
CA ALA A 122 5.41 30.23 5.24
C ALA A 122 6.72 30.97 4.93
N TYR A 123 7.49 30.50 3.94
CA TYR A 123 8.69 31.21 3.47
C TYR A 123 8.35 32.61 2.95
N THR A 124 7.30 32.72 2.13
CA THR A 124 6.82 34.02 1.62
C THR A 124 6.47 34.95 2.78
N SER A 125 5.73 34.46 3.78
CA SER A 125 5.36 35.25 4.96
C SER A 125 6.58 35.70 5.76
N LEU A 126 7.58 34.83 5.94
CA LEU A 126 8.84 35.17 6.61
C LEU A 126 9.66 36.23 5.85
N GLU A 127 9.62 36.23 4.52
CA GLU A 127 10.26 37.25 3.68
C GLU A 127 9.56 38.61 3.76
N GLU A 128 8.23 38.61 3.87
CA GLU A 128 7.43 39.83 4.02
C GLU A 128 7.43 40.39 5.45
N ALA A 129 7.78 39.56 6.44
CA ALA A 129 7.81 39.95 7.84
C ALA A 129 8.80 41.11 8.10
N PRO A 130 8.39 42.17 8.82
CA PRO A 130 9.26 43.28 9.12
C PRO A 130 10.37 42.85 10.09
N ALA A 131 11.60 42.90 9.60
CA ALA A 131 12.80 42.73 10.42
C ALA A 131 13.22 44.10 10.99
N GLY A 132 13.21 44.23 12.30
CA GLY A 132 13.49 45.50 12.95
C GLY A 132 13.06 45.52 14.40
N LYS A 133 13.57 46.49 15.16
CA LYS A 133 13.01 46.84 16.48
C LYS A 133 13.08 45.70 17.51
N GLY A 134 13.87 44.65 17.28
CA GLY A 134 14.06 43.53 18.21
C GLY A 134 13.27 42.26 17.86
N THR A 135 12.61 42.20 16.70
CA THR A 135 11.94 40.98 16.19
C THR A 135 12.85 40.11 15.33
N GLU A 136 14.07 40.54 15.04
CA GLU A 136 15.00 39.84 14.15
C GLU A 136 15.34 38.43 14.64
N ALA A 137 15.50 38.26 15.96
CA ALA A 137 15.75 36.95 16.56
C ALA A 137 14.55 36.01 16.42
N ASP A 138 13.32 36.52 16.60
CA ASP A 138 12.09 35.74 16.46
C ASP A 138 11.94 35.26 15.00
N ILE A 139 12.18 36.13 14.02
CA ILE A 139 12.12 35.77 12.59
C ILE A 139 13.18 34.74 12.21
N GLU A 140 14.39 34.82 12.77
CA GLU A 140 15.44 33.83 12.50
C GLU A 140 15.11 32.47 13.11
N GLU A 141 14.55 32.44 14.32
CA GLU A 141 14.08 31.19 14.95
C GLU A 141 13.03 30.50 14.09
N LEU A 142 12.04 31.25 13.61
CA LEU A 142 10.99 30.73 12.72
C LEU A 142 11.55 30.20 11.38
N ARG A 143 12.63 30.80 10.85
CA ARG A 143 13.33 30.27 9.65
C ARG A 143 14.00 28.93 9.93
N VAL A 144 14.60 28.76 11.10
CA VAL A 144 15.20 27.49 11.51
C VAL A 144 14.13 26.41 11.68
N GLU A 145 12.99 26.74 12.28
CA GLU A 145 11.84 25.82 12.39
C GLU A 145 11.34 25.39 11.01
N LEU A 146 11.19 26.35 10.08
CA LEU A 146 10.74 26.04 8.72
C LEU A 146 11.72 25.14 7.95
N SER A 147 13.03 25.30 8.17
CA SER A 147 14.03 24.39 7.59
C SER A 147 13.90 22.95 8.10
N THR A 148 13.32 22.76 9.29
CA THR A 148 13.00 21.42 9.81
C THR A 148 11.75 20.85 9.13
N ALA A 149 10.81 21.69 8.69
CA ALA A 149 9.68 21.28 7.87
C ALA A 149 10.14 20.81 6.48
N ASP A 150 11.11 21.50 5.85
CA ASP A 150 11.73 21.05 4.60
C ASP A 150 12.38 19.66 4.75
N ALA A 151 13.09 19.43 5.85
CA ALA A 151 13.72 18.13 6.09
C ALA A 151 12.69 16.99 6.25
N ASP A 152 11.55 17.27 6.86
CA ASP A 152 10.44 16.32 6.95
C ASP A 152 9.79 16.09 5.58
N LEU A 153 9.63 17.14 4.76
CA LEU A 153 9.11 17.03 3.39
C LEU A 153 10.03 16.16 2.51
N ASP A 154 11.34 16.41 2.54
CA ASP A 154 12.34 15.60 1.82
C ASP A 154 12.29 14.12 2.26
N ALA A 155 12.13 13.88 3.56
CA ALA A 155 11.99 12.53 4.10
C ALA A 155 10.66 11.88 3.67
N ALA A 156 9.57 12.65 3.55
CA ALA A 156 8.29 12.16 3.06
C ALA A 156 8.38 11.72 1.60
N GLU A 157 9.04 12.51 0.74
CA GLU A 157 9.29 12.16 -0.66
C GLU A 157 10.12 10.87 -0.78
N ALA A 158 11.20 10.74 0.01
CA ALA A 158 12.01 9.53 0.05
C ALA A 158 11.23 8.29 0.54
N ALA A 159 10.26 8.48 1.45
CA ALA A 159 9.38 7.43 1.93
C ALA A 159 8.38 6.98 0.85
N VAL A 160 7.86 7.87 -0.01
CA VAL A 160 7.05 7.49 -1.19
C VAL A 160 7.87 6.68 -2.19
N ASP A 161 9.12 7.07 -2.44
CA ASP A 161 10.03 6.34 -3.33
C ASP A 161 10.35 4.93 -2.82
N SER A 162 10.45 4.78 -1.49
CA SER A 162 10.62 3.50 -0.81
C SER A 162 9.31 2.76 -0.56
N GLU A 163 8.18 3.31 -1.03
CA GLU A 163 6.82 2.77 -0.87
C GLU A 163 6.37 2.57 0.59
N HIS A 164 6.96 3.34 1.50
CA HIS A 164 6.60 3.46 2.91
C HIS A 164 5.55 4.57 3.07
N PHE A 165 4.37 4.39 2.45
CA PHE A 165 3.38 5.46 2.33
C PHE A 165 2.85 5.97 3.68
N SER A 166 2.72 5.12 4.70
CA SER A 166 2.31 5.57 6.04
C SER A 166 3.35 6.49 6.70
N ASP A 167 4.64 6.25 6.46
CA ASP A 167 5.71 7.11 6.95
C ASP A 167 5.70 8.43 6.18
N ALA A 168 5.49 8.38 4.86
CA ALA A 168 5.35 9.55 4.02
C ALA A 168 4.19 10.46 4.46
N GLU A 169 3.00 9.89 4.70
CA GLU A 169 1.84 10.63 5.19
C GLU A 169 2.14 11.31 6.55
N SER A 170 2.77 10.58 7.48
CA SER A 170 3.11 11.11 8.81
C SER A 170 4.15 12.24 8.74
N LEU A 171 5.14 12.12 7.87
CA LEU A 171 6.18 13.13 7.66
C LEU A 171 5.62 14.37 6.95
N ALA A 172 4.77 14.18 5.94
CA ALA A 172 4.09 15.28 5.26
C ALA A 172 3.15 16.05 6.21
N GLU A 173 2.40 15.34 7.07
CA GLU A 173 1.58 15.99 8.12
C GLU A 173 2.44 16.78 9.10
N SER A 174 3.58 16.23 9.53
CA SER A 174 4.54 16.94 10.40
C SER A 174 5.10 18.20 9.75
N ALA A 175 5.45 18.14 8.46
CA ALA A 175 5.91 19.29 7.68
C ALA A 175 4.83 20.38 7.56
N ASP A 176 3.59 20.00 7.22
CA ASP A 176 2.45 20.92 7.12
C ASP A 176 2.14 21.62 8.45
N LEU A 177 2.14 20.86 9.55
CA LEU A 177 1.93 21.41 10.90
C LEU A 177 3.02 22.42 11.27
N LYS A 178 4.30 22.09 11.06
CA LYS A 178 5.40 23.02 11.32
C LYS A 178 5.32 24.27 10.46
N ALA A 179 4.97 24.14 9.18
CA ALA A 179 4.79 25.30 8.30
C ALA A 179 3.64 26.20 8.78
N THR A 180 2.54 25.61 9.27
CA THR A 180 1.42 26.34 9.86
C THR A 180 1.82 27.05 11.15
N GLU A 181 2.53 26.37 12.05
CA GLU A 181 3.06 26.96 13.29
C GLU A 181 3.99 28.14 13.00
N VAL A 182 4.86 28.01 11.97
CA VAL A 182 5.71 29.10 11.51
C VAL A 182 4.88 30.27 10.97
N ALA A 183 3.87 30.02 10.15
CA ALA A 183 3.00 31.06 9.61
C ALA A 183 2.27 31.83 10.73
N ASP A 184 1.77 31.13 11.74
CA ASP A 184 1.18 31.74 12.93
C ASP A 184 2.21 32.54 13.74
N GLY A 185 3.43 32.00 13.89
CA GLY A 185 4.55 32.68 14.52
C GLY A 185 4.93 33.99 13.82
N VAL A 186 4.89 34.03 12.48
CA VAL A 186 5.11 35.24 11.70
C VAL A 186 4.09 36.31 12.03
N ILE A 187 2.80 35.94 12.13
CA ILE A 187 1.73 36.88 12.50
C ILE A 187 2.03 37.50 13.88
N VAL A 188 2.42 36.68 14.85
CA VAL A 188 2.78 37.14 16.20
C VAL A 188 3.99 38.09 16.17
N ALA A 189 5.02 37.77 15.38
CA ALA A 189 6.20 38.62 15.24
C ALA A 189 5.87 39.97 14.59
N VAL A 190 4.99 39.99 13.57
CA VAL A 190 4.50 41.21 12.92
C VAL A 190 3.72 42.09 13.89
N ASP A 191 2.82 41.51 14.69
CA ASP A 191 2.04 42.25 15.69
C ASP A 191 2.95 42.87 16.76
N ARG A 192 3.95 42.12 17.21
CA ARG A 192 4.97 42.61 18.14
C ARG A 192 5.76 43.76 17.54
N TYR A 193 6.17 43.66 16.27
CA TYR A 193 6.84 44.75 15.56
C TYR A 193 6.00 46.03 15.57
N HIS A 194 4.72 45.95 15.22
CA HIS A 194 3.81 47.10 15.21
C HIS A 194 3.63 47.72 16.60
N ALA A 195 3.51 46.90 17.66
CA ALA A 195 3.42 47.39 19.02
C ALA A 195 4.69 48.17 19.44
N LEU A 196 5.87 47.65 19.09
CA LEU A 196 7.15 48.28 19.36
C LEU A 196 7.33 49.59 18.58
N VAL A 197 6.82 49.66 17.34
CA VAL A 197 6.80 50.90 16.54
C VAL A 197 5.93 51.97 17.20
N GLU A 198 4.75 51.63 17.72
CA GLU A 198 3.88 52.56 18.44
C GLU A 198 4.51 53.04 19.75
N GLU A 199 5.09 52.13 20.54
CA GLU A 199 5.75 52.47 21.80
C GLU A 199 6.93 53.43 21.58
N MET A 200 7.71 53.18 20.53
CA MET A 200 8.85 54.02 20.16
C MET A 200 8.46 55.30 19.39
N ARG A 201 7.16 55.54 19.14
CA ARG A 201 6.73 56.75 18.43
C ARG A 201 7.08 58.00 19.25
N PRO A 202 7.81 58.97 18.68
CA PRO A 202 8.13 60.22 19.36
C PRO A 202 6.88 60.93 19.90
N TRP A 203 7.01 61.61 21.04
CA TRP A 203 5.87 62.25 21.73
C TRP A 203 5.15 63.30 20.88
N TYR A 204 5.82 63.90 19.89
CA TYR A 204 5.27 64.95 19.03
C TYR A 204 4.50 64.42 17.81
N GLU A 205 4.55 63.11 17.53
CA GLU A 205 3.80 62.45 16.44
C GLU A 205 2.51 61.76 16.93
N ARG A 206 2.18 61.91 18.22
CA ARG A 206 1.02 61.25 18.88
C ARG A 206 -0.24 62.11 18.95
N PHE A 207 -0.25 63.30 18.36
CA PHE A 207 -1.39 64.24 18.32
C PHE A 207 -1.79 64.52 16.87
#